data_AF-A0A5D6W0B8-F1
#
_entry.id   AF-A0A5D6W0B8-F1
#
_cell.length_a   1.000
_cell.length_b   1.000
_cell.length_c   1.000
_cell.angle_alpha   90.00
_cell.angle_beta   90.00
_cell.angle_gamma   90.00
#
_symmetry.space_group_name_H-M   'P 1'
#
loop_
_entity.id
_entity.type
_entity.pdbx_description
1 polymer ?
#
loop_
_entity_poly.entity_id
_entity_poly.type
_entity_poly.pdbx_seq_one_letter_code
_entity_poly.pdbx_strand_id
1 'polypeptide(L)'
;MSWKEYDLSNNTVADWLPWGGLTLPHVVQEKDGSYFGVIRYKALPEESAAGIELPHFKEGWSLWLERQHVPLGEDGLYIVLCWNPFISKMGYAVNRLNKDMLVKAEDAGIYFATVLDDFAENLGKVTEASVLEYQDVIDFMSFAIAYNEQKIIMPEVPLYLDALLSQDLDLNLSGNSIELGGKETVAVSLAAPLPLKQEETLLHAVDRLPFRFVQRLLIMGPEKAEKKLMSYMSKWCGGRKSVKKLIKAPLLGELTGLYANTLFLLTDKGQGKEMERYIREVLNRLEALYIVEDYNRKDVWWGSLPGLFRANLTPPQMSFSGLNELMTHYRKEA
;
A
#
# COMPACT_ATOMS: atom_id res chain seq x y z
N MET A 1 16.76 -37.03 10.48
CA MET A 1 16.78 -35.64 10.96
C MET A 1 15.43 -35.33 11.58
N SER A 2 15.40 -34.99 12.86
CA SER A 2 14.18 -34.64 13.58
C SER A 2 13.99 -33.13 13.46
N TRP A 3 12.87 -32.69 12.87
CA TRP A 3 12.52 -31.27 12.65
C TRP A 3 12.31 -30.46 13.95
N LYS A 4 12.62 -31.04 15.12
CA LYS A 4 12.53 -30.39 16.45
C LYS A 4 13.59 -29.31 16.68
N GLU A 5 14.66 -29.27 15.90
CA GLU A 5 15.69 -28.23 16.00
C GLU A 5 15.27 -26.91 15.34
N TYR A 6 14.25 -26.94 14.48
CA TYR A 6 13.64 -25.75 13.90
C TYR A 6 12.42 -25.40 14.74
N ASP A 7 12.46 -24.24 15.42
CA ASP A 7 11.29 -23.68 16.06
C ASP A 7 10.28 -23.29 14.97
N LEU A 8 9.32 -24.19 14.70
CA LEU A 8 8.26 -24.01 13.72
C LEU A 8 7.06 -23.26 14.30
N SER A 9 7.22 -22.60 15.45
CA SER A 9 6.17 -21.74 15.99
C SER A 9 6.20 -20.40 15.27
N ASN A 10 5.20 -20.15 14.40
CA ASN A 10 5.00 -18.86 13.70
C ASN A 10 4.51 -17.77 14.68
N ASN A 11 5.26 -17.55 15.74
CA ASN A 11 4.91 -16.68 16.86
C ASN A 11 5.55 -15.29 16.73
N THR A 12 6.46 -15.08 15.78
CA THR A 12 7.20 -13.83 15.65
C THR A 12 6.69 -13.00 14.49
N VAL A 13 6.90 -11.69 14.53
CA VAL A 13 6.51 -10.75 13.47
C VAL A 13 7.20 -11.08 12.14
N ALA A 14 8.47 -11.50 12.20
CA ALA A 14 9.26 -11.90 11.03
C ALA A 14 8.60 -13.01 10.21
N ASP A 15 7.91 -13.96 10.87
CA ASP A 15 7.22 -15.07 10.19
C ASP A 15 6.12 -14.60 9.25
N TRP A 16 5.51 -13.44 9.55
CA TRP A 16 4.39 -12.86 8.82
C TRP A 16 4.81 -11.80 7.81
N LEU A 17 5.97 -11.16 8.00
CA LEU A 17 6.51 -10.21 7.04
C LEU A 17 7.01 -10.94 5.79
N PRO A 18 6.61 -10.53 4.57
CA PRO A 18 7.07 -11.17 3.35
C PRO A 18 8.49 -10.75 2.93
N TRP A 19 9.12 -9.81 3.63
CA TRP A 19 10.34 -9.15 3.18
C TRP A 19 11.58 -10.06 3.24
N GLY A 20 12.13 -10.40 2.08
CA GLY A 20 13.29 -11.28 1.97
C GLY A 20 14.60 -10.49 1.99
N GLY A 21 14.89 -9.74 0.93
CA GLY A 21 16.17 -9.03 0.79
C GLY A 21 16.22 -8.07 -0.39
N LEU A 22 17.15 -7.12 -0.35
CA LEU A 22 17.48 -6.31 -1.52
C LEU A 22 18.35 -7.15 -2.47
N THR A 23 17.79 -7.49 -3.64
CA THR A 23 18.50 -8.27 -4.67
C THR A 23 19.07 -7.40 -5.78
N LEU A 24 18.56 -6.17 -5.90
CA LEU A 24 19.11 -5.07 -6.68
C LEU A 24 19.07 -3.80 -5.80
N PRO A 25 19.77 -2.71 -6.16
CA PRO A 25 19.86 -1.49 -5.34
C PRO A 25 18.51 -0.97 -4.85
N HIS A 26 17.47 -1.07 -5.68
CA HIS A 26 16.12 -0.56 -5.43
C HIS A 26 15.02 -1.64 -5.46
N VAL A 27 15.37 -2.92 -5.57
CA VAL A 27 14.38 -4.02 -5.64
C VAL A 27 14.50 -4.92 -4.41
N VAL A 28 13.41 -4.99 -3.66
CA VAL A 28 13.22 -6.00 -2.61
C VAL A 28 12.57 -7.22 -3.22
N GLN A 29 13.24 -8.38 -3.10
CA GLN A 29 12.62 -9.68 -3.34
C GLN A 29 12.00 -10.19 -2.05
N GLU A 30 10.74 -10.58 -2.14
CA GLU A 30 9.98 -11.18 -1.05
C GLU A 30 10.21 -12.69 -0.94
N LYS A 31 9.96 -13.24 0.25
CA LYS A 31 10.10 -14.68 0.55
C LYS A 31 9.23 -15.57 -0.33
N ASP A 32 8.12 -15.05 -0.86
CA ASP A 32 7.24 -15.78 -1.77
C ASP A 32 7.59 -15.59 -3.26
N GLY A 33 8.70 -14.90 -3.56
CA GLY A 33 9.20 -14.68 -4.90
C GLY A 33 8.58 -13.47 -5.62
N SER A 34 7.72 -12.71 -4.93
CA SER A 34 7.27 -11.41 -5.40
C SER A 34 8.39 -10.36 -5.30
N TYR A 35 8.19 -9.22 -5.97
CA TYR A 35 9.10 -8.08 -5.94
C TYR A 35 8.34 -6.81 -5.59
N PHE A 36 8.99 -5.89 -4.89
CA PHE A 36 8.54 -4.52 -4.83
C PHE A 36 9.70 -3.53 -4.87
N GLY A 37 9.36 -2.30 -5.24
CA GLY A 37 10.26 -1.15 -5.21
C GLY A 37 9.48 0.11 -4.84
N VAL A 38 10.20 1.11 -4.36
CA VAL A 38 9.62 2.31 -3.75
C VAL A 38 10.08 3.54 -4.50
N ILE A 39 9.15 4.41 -4.85
CA ILE A 39 9.40 5.68 -5.52
C ILE A 39 8.95 6.78 -4.58
N ARG A 40 9.88 7.68 -4.22
CA ARG A 40 9.54 8.92 -3.51
C ARG A 40 9.16 9.98 -4.53
N TYR A 41 8.13 10.75 -4.23
CA TYR A 41 7.70 11.85 -5.09
C TYR A 41 7.34 13.11 -4.30
N LYS A 42 7.22 14.25 -4.99
CA LYS A 42 6.71 15.51 -4.42
C LYS A 42 5.22 15.70 -4.73
N ALA A 43 4.51 16.35 -3.81
CA ALA A 43 3.09 16.67 -3.96
C ALA A 43 2.83 17.43 -5.27
N LEU A 44 1.74 17.08 -5.95
CA LEU A 44 1.37 17.67 -7.24
C LEU A 44 0.67 19.03 -7.03
N PRO A 45 0.88 20.00 -7.93
CA PRO A 45 0.06 21.22 -7.96
C PRO A 45 -1.43 20.91 -8.21
N GLU A 46 -2.36 21.70 -7.64
CA GLU A 46 -3.82 21.53 -7.80
C GLU A 46 -4.27 21.56 -9.28
N GLU A 47 -3.53 22.25 -10.15
CA GLU A 47 -3.81 22.37 -11.58
C GLU A 47 -3.10 21.34 -12.46
N SER A 48 -2.33 20.42 -11.87
CA SER A 48 -1.59 19.40 -12.63
C SER A 48 -2.54 18.33 -13.16
N ALA A 49 -3.19 18.65 -14.28
CA ALA A 49 -4.05 17.76 -15.04
C ALA A 49 -3.28 16.84 -16.00
N ALA A 50 -1.94 16.84 -15.95
CA ALA A 50 -1.14 15.98 -16.80
C ALA A 50 -1.37 14.52 -16.41
N GLY A 51 -1.98 13.76 -17.32
CA GLY A 51 -2.15 12.32 -17.16
C GLY A 51 -0.80 11.65 -17.05
N ILE A 52 -0.60 10.87 -15.99
CA ILE A 52 0.54 9.96 -15.88
C ILE A 52 0.18 8.75 -16.75
N GLU A 53 0.96 8.50 -17.79
CA GLU A 53 0.77 7.32 -18.63
C GLU A 53 1.04 6.08 -17.79
N LEU A 54 0.04 5.19 -17.69
CA LEU A 54 0.14 3.96 -16.92
C LEU A 54 0.32 2.77 -17.84
N PRO A 55 1.17 1.81 -17.46
CA PRO A 55 1.19 0.54 -18.15
C PRO A 55 -0.15 -0.17 -17.94
N HIS A 56 -0.52 -1.04 -18.90
CA HIS A 56 -1.70 -1.88 -18.76
C HIS A 56 -1.48 -2.97 -17.71
N PHE A 57 -1.71 -2.60 -16.45
CA PHE A 57 -1.56 -3.50 -15.32
C PHE A 57 -2.43 -4.75 -15.43
N LYS A 58 -1.92 -5.83 -14.84
CA LYS A 58 -2.56 -7.15 -14.85
C LYS A 58 -2.66 -7.67 -13.42
N GLU A 59 -3.42 -8.76 -13.25
CA GLU A 59 -3.43 -9.49 -11.98
C GLU A 59 -2.01 -9.90 -11.56
N GLY A 60 -1.72 -9.72 -10.28
CA GLY A 60 -0.39 -9.88 -9.70
C GLY A 60 0.38 -8.56 -9.55
N TRP A 61 -0.07 -7.46 -10.18
CA TRP A 61 0.45 -6.13 -9.89
C TRP A 61 -0.38 -5.43 -8.81
N SER A 62 0.25 -4.56 -8.03
CA SER A 62 -0.43 -3.74 -7.03
C SER A 62 0.35 -2.48 -6.70
N LEU A 63 -0.36 -1.52 -6.11
CA LEU A 63 0.14 -0.20 -5.75
C LEU A 63 -0.16 0.08 -4.28
N TRP A 64 0.80 0.69 -3.59
CA TRP A 64 0.57 1.41 -2.35
C TRP A 64 0.98 2.86 -2.56
N LEU A 65 0.11 3.79 -2.19
CA LEU A 65 0.49 5.18 -2.02
C LEU A 65 0.55 5.43 -0.53
N GLU A 66 1.70 5.87 -0.03
CA GLU A 66 1.92 6.03 1.40
C GLU A 66 2.47 7.42 1.70
N ARG A 67 1.78 8.13 2.58
CA ARG A 67 2.28 9.35 3.22
C ARG A 67 2.75 8.99 4.63
N GLN A 68 4.04 9.18 4.87
CA GLN A 68 4.70 8.99 6.16
C GLN A 68 4.95 10.34 6.81
N HIS A 69 4.39 10.55 8.00
CA HIS A 69 4.47 11.81 8.71
C HIS A 69 5.15 11.64 10.06
N VAL A 70 6.10 12.53 10.34
CA VAL A 70 6.72 12.72 11.65
C VAL A 70 6.39 14.14 12.11
N PRO A 71 5.91 14.34 13.36
CA PRO A 71 5.63 15.67 13.87
C PRO A 71 6.83 16.60 13.74
N LEU A 72 6.58 17.83 13.26
CA LEU A 72 7.60 18.85 12.97
C LEU A 72 8.59 18.49 11.83
N GLY A 73 8.41 17.34 11.18
CA GLY A 73 9.17 16.92 10.01
C GLY A 73 8.47 17.24 8.69
N GLU A 74 9.19 17.02 7.58
CA GLU A 74 8.57 16.99 6.26
C GLU A 74 8.01 15.61 5.97
N ASP A 75 6.84 15.58 5.32
CA ASP A 75 6.20 14.33 4.95
C ASP A 75 6.94 13.64 3.80
N GLY A 76 7.08 12.33 3.93
CA GLY A 76 7.49 11.47 2.83
C GLY A 76 6.27 11.00 2.05
N LEU A 77 6.24 11.21 0.73
CA LEU A 77 5.21 10.70 -0.16
C LEU A 77 5.83 9.62 -1.04
N TYR A 78 5.23 8.43 -1.03
CA TYR A 78 5.79 7.26 -1.67
C TYR A 78 4.75 6.53 -2.50
N ILE A 79 5.20 5.96 -3.62
CA ILE A 79 4.47 4.95 -4.38
C ILE A 79 5.29 3.67 -4.33
N VAL A 80 4.68 2.61 -3.83
CA VAL A 80 5.25 1.27 -3.86
C VAL A 80 4.59 0.52 -5.01
N LEU A 81 5.40 0.10 -5.97
CA LEU A 81 4.98 -0.80 -7.03
C LEU A 81 5.34 -2.22 -6.61
N CYS A 82 4.40 -3.15 -6.68
CA CYS A 82 4.66 -4.55 -6.40
C CYS A 82 4.23 -5.44 -7.55
N TRP A 83 4.97 -6.54 -7.74
CA TRP A 83 4.68 -7.56 -8.73
C TRP A 83 4.88 -8.96 -8.18
N ASN A 84 3.80 -9.73 -8.18
CA ASN A 84 3.80 -11.17 -7.96
C ASN A 84 3.84 -11.90 -9.32
N PRO A 85 5.00 -12.43 -9.75
CA PRO A 85 5.14 -13.07 -11.05
C PRO A 85 4.44 -14.43 -11.10
N PHE A 86 3.58 -14.62 -12.09
CA PHE A 86 2.96 -15.92 -12.35
C PHE A 86 3.83 -16.73 -13.30
N ILE A 87 4.58 -17.68 -12.75
CA ILE A 87 5.50 -18.51 -13.52
C ILE A 87 4.78 -19.71 -14.14
N SER A 88 4.82 -19.80 -15.47
CA SER A 88 4.29 -20.94 -16.22
C SER A 88 5.11 -22.22 -15.97
N LYS A 89 4.55 -23.37 -16.36
CA LYS A 89 5.28 -24.66 -16.35
C LYS A 89 6.57 -24.65 -17.17
N MET A 90 6.68 -23.75 -18.13
CA MET A 90 7.88 -23.58 -18.97
C MET A 90 8.92 -22.65 -18.34
N GLY A 91 8.68 -22.11 -17.13
CA GLY A 91 9.61 -21.25 -16.41
C GLY A 91 9.55 -19.76 -16.77
N TYR A 92 8.50 -19.33 -17.49
CA TYR A 92 8.34 -17.93 -17.91
C TYR A 92 7.20 -17.22 -17.18
N ALA A 93 7.40 -15.94 -16.86
CA ALA A 93 6.38 -15.08 -16.28
C ALA A 93 5.29 -14.73 -17.31
N VAL A 94 4.02 -14.96 -16.95
CA VAL A 94 2.89 -14.77 -17.89
C VAL A 94 2.12 -13.46 -17.68
N ASN A 95 2.27 -12.83 -16.52
CA ASN A 95 1.60 -11.57 -16.16
C ASN A 95 2.52 -10.34 -16.25
N ARG A 96 3.52 -10.39 -17.13
CA ARG A 96 4.35 -9.25 -17.56
C ARG A 96 3.52 -8.13 -18.21
N LEU A 97 3.94 -6.88 -18.05
CA LEU A 97 3.30 -5.71 -18.68
C LEU A 97 3.66 -5.62 -20.16
N ASN A 98 4.94 -5.79 -20.50
CA ASN A 98 5.41 -5.86 -21.88
C ASN A 98 5.13 -7.27 -22.45
N LYS A 99 4.21 -7.38 -23.41
CA LYS A 99 3.77 -8.64 -24.05
C LYS A 99 4.72 -9.17 -25.11
N ASP A 100 5.73 -8.41 -25.50
CA ASP A 100 6.70 -8.83 -26.52
C ASP A 100 7.98 -9.41 -25.91
N MET A 101 8.31 -9.06 -24.66
CA MET A 101 9.48 -9.57 -23.93
C MET A 101 9.26 -10.89 -23.16
N LEU A 102 9.84 -12.01 -23.59
CA LEU A 102 9.85 -13.23 -22.76
C LEU A 102 10.73 -13.02 -21.51
N VAL A 103 10.15 -13.26 -20.33
CA VAL A 103 10.84 -13.11 -19.04
C VAL A 103 10.88 -14.48 -18.36
N LYS A 104 12.07 -15.04 -18.17
CA LYS A 104 12.25 -16.25 -17.36
C LYS A 104 12.13 -15.93 -15.87
N ALA A 105 11.85 -16.93 -15.06
CA ALA A 105 11.78 -16.78 -13.60
C ALA A 105 13.08 -16.20 -12.99
N GLU A 106 14.24 -16.61 -13.51
CA GLU A 106 15.56 -16.11 -13.07
C GLU A 106 15.81 -14.63 -13.40
N ASP A 107 15.17 -14.11 -14.45
CA ASP A 107 15.31 -12.73 -14.91
C ASP A 107 14.21 -11.80 -14.36
N ALA A 108 13.29 -12.33 -13.54
CA ALA A 108 12.09 -11.60 -13.11
C ALA A 108 12.44 -10.34 -12.29
N GLY A 109 13.46 -10.40 -11.43
CA GLY A 109 13.92 -9.25 -10.66
C GLY A 109 14.47 -8.12 -11.54
N ILE A 110 15.26 -8.46 -12.56
CA ILE A 110 15.80 -7.49 -13.53
C ILE A 110 14.67 -6.88 -14.35
N TYR A 111 13.73 -7.69 -14.81
CA TYR A 111 12.55 -7.19 -15.53
C TYR A 111 11.73 -6.22 -14.67
N PHE A 112 11.50 -6.56 -13.39
CA PHE A 112 10.79 -5.69 -12.47
C PHE A 112 11.52 -4.36 -12.25
N ALA A 113 12.85 -4.39 -12.07
CA ALA A 113 13.66 -3.18 -11.95
C ALA A 113 13.46 -2.23 -13.15
N THR A 114 13.51 -2.76 -14.38
CA THR A 114 13.24 -1.96 -15.59
C THR A 114 11.84 -1.35 -15.58
N VAL A 115 10.81 -2.12 -15.20
CA VAL A 115 9.45 -1.57 -15.10
C VAL A 115 9.36 -0.47 -14.04
N LEU A 116 10.04 -0.62 -12.91
CA LEU A 116 10.05 0.37 -11.84
C LEU A 116 10.74 1.66 -12.28
N ASP A 117 11.89 1.56 -12.95
CA ASP A 117 12.64 2.69 -13.50
C ASP A 117 11.80 3.44 -14.55
N ASP A 118 11.20 2.72 -15.51
CA ASP A 118 10.30 3.29 -16.52
C ASP A 118 9.10 4.00 -15.87
N PHE A 119 8.54 3.41 -14.80
CA PHE A 119 7.42 3.99 -14.08
C PHE A 119 7.82 5.28 -13.33
N ALA A 120 9.01 5.30 -12.71
CA ALA A 120 9.56 6.49 -12.05
C ALA A 120 9.90 7.60 -13.06
N GLU A 121 10.47 7.26 -14.22
CA GLU A 121 10.74 8.23 -15.30
C GLU A 121 9.44 8.87 -15.81
N ASN A 122 8.38 8.07 -15.98
CA ASN A 122 7.07 8.58 -16.37
C ASN A 122 6.45 9.50 -15.31
N LEU A 123 6.58 9.16 -14.02
CA LEU A 123 6.20 10.06 -12.93
C LEU A 123 7.00 11.37 -12.94
N GLY A 124 8.30 11.26 -13.24
CA GLY A 124 9.26 12.37 -13.38
C GLY A 124 8.83 13.46 -14.36
N LYS A 125 7.95 13.13 -15.32
CA LYS A 125 7.37 14.09 -16.29
C LYS A 125 6.33 15.03 -15.67
N VAL A 126 5.78 14.68 -14.50
CA VAL A 126 4.68 15.39 -13.85
C VAL A 126 5.05 15.89 -12.43
N THR A 127 5.92 15.17 -11.73
CA THR A 127 6.46 15.57 -10.42
C THR A 127 7.90 15.14 -10.25
N GLU A 128 8.64 15.78 -9.34
CA GLU A 128 9.93 15.25 -8.89
C GLU A 128 9.70 13.86 -8.28
N ALA A 129 10.27 12.84 -8.91
CA ALA A 129 10.15 11.45 -8.51
C ALA A 129 11.52 10.76 -8.59
N SER A 130 11.81 9.89 -7.62
CA SER A 130 13.07 9.14 -7.56
C SER A 130 12.82 7.76 -6.97
N VAL A 131 13.42 6.73 -7.57
CA VAL A 131 13.43 5.38 -7.02
C VAL A 131 14.34 5.37 -5.79
N LEU A 132 13.87 4.82 -4.67
CA LEU A 132 14.68 4.67 -3.47
C LEU A 132 15.69 3.53 -3.63
N GLU A 133 16.91 3.75 -3.16
CA GLU A 133 17.99 2.77 -3.22
C GLU A 133 18.58 2.51 -1.82
N TYR A 134 19.00 1.28 -1.57
CA TYR A 134 19.79 0.89 -0.41
C TYR A 134 19.17 1.36 0.94
N GLN A 135 19.87 2.25 1.66
CA GLN A 135 19.45 2.78 2.95
C GLN A 135 18.08 3.43 2.90
N ASP A 136 17.73 4.11 1.80
CA ASP A 136 16.44 4.79 1.69
C ASP A 136 15.28 3.79 1.65
N VAL A 137 15.49 2.60 1.07
CA VAL A 137 14.51 1.52 1.11
C VAL A 137 14.35 0.99 2.53
N ILE A 138 15.45 0.82 3.27
CA ILE A 138 15.42 0.36 4.66
C ILE A 138 14.72 1.39 5.56
N ASP A 139 14.98 2.68 5.38
CA ASP A 139 14.35 3.76 6.14
C ASP A 139 12.83 3.79 5.88
N PHE A 140 12.40 3.65 4.62
CA PHE A 140 10.99 3.56 4.27
C PHE A 140 10.31 2.35 4.93
N MET A 141 10.92 1.17 4.85
CA MET A 141 10.36 -0.07 5.42
C MET A 141 10.35 -0.04 6.96
N SER A 142 11.40 0.49 7.57
CA SER A 142 11.49 0.72 9.02
C SER A 142 10.34 1.62 9.46
N PHE A 143 10.04 2.67 8.70
CA PHE A 143 8.88 3.51 8.97
C PHE A 143 7.54 2.80 8.79
N ALA A 144 7.40 1.97 7.74
CA ALA A 144 6.17 1.25 7.50
C ALA A 144 5.77 0.36 8.69
N ILE A 145 6.74 -0.25 9.38
CA ILE A 145 6.46 -1.13 10.53
C ILE A 145 6.53 -0.42 11.88
N ALA A 146 7.46 0.53 12.05
CA ALA A 146 7.81 1.12 13.34
C ALA A 146 7.58 2.63 13.43
N TYR A 147 6.98 3.25 12.41
CA TYR A 147 6.95 4.72 12.28
C TYR A 147 8.38 5.29 12.47
N ASN A 148 8.59 6.26 13.34
CA ASN A 148 9.92 6.80 13.62
C ASN A 148 10.53 6.25 14.93
N GLU A 149 10.00 5.17 15.49
CA GLU A 149 10.46 4.61 16.77
C GLU A 149 11.76 3.80 16.63
N GLN A 150 12.05 3.31 15.42
CA GLN A 150 13.27 2.56 15.13
C GLN A 150 13.87 3.03 13.81
N LYS A 151 15.19 3.19 13.80
CA LYS A 151 15.99 3.41 12.59
C LYS A 151 17.03 2.31 12.48
N ILE A 152 17.16 1.75 11.30
CA ILE A 152 18.05 0.63 11.03
C ILE A 152 19.05 1.06 10.00
N ILE A 153 20.33 0.92 10.31
CA ILE A 153 21.38 1.08 9.32
C ILE A 153 21.44 -0.18 8.47
N MET A 154 21.41 -0.01 7.16
CA MET A 154 21.48 -1.11 6.21
C MET A 154 22.77 -1.90 6.43
N PRO A 155 22.69 -3.23 6.63
CA PRO A 155 23.88 -4.07 6.72
C PRO A 155 24.55 -4.20 5.34
N GLU A 156 25.82 -4.62 5.33
CA GLU A 156 26.56 -4.90 4.09
C GLU A 156 25.86 -5.96 3.22
N VAL A 157 25.20 -6.93 3.86
CA VAL A 157 24.39 -7.96 3.20
C VAL A 157 22.92 -7.75 3.58
N PRO A 158 22.12 -7.07 2.73
CA PRO A 158 20.72 -6.70 3.02
C PRO A 158 19.75 -7.86 2.77
N LEU A 159 19.95 -8.98 3.48
CA LEU A 159 19.09 -10.16 3.46
C LEU A 159 18.40 -10.35 4.82
N TYR A 160 17.33 -11.16 4.83
CA TYR A 160 16.48 -11.42 6.01
C TYR A 160 15.88 -10.14 6.57
N LEU A 161 15.35 -9.30 5.68
CA LEU A 161 14.80 -8.00 6.05
C LEU A 161 13.61 -8.11 7.00
N ASP A 162 12.83 -9.18 6.90
CA ASP A 162 11.81 -9.53 7.88
C ASP A 162 12.36 -9.61 9.31
N ALA A 163 13.45 -10.35 9.52
CA ALA A 163 14.09 -10.47 10.82
C ALA A 163 14.79 -9.17 11.22
N LEU A 164 15.58 -8.58 10.31
CA LEU A 164 16.32 -7.34 10.56
C LEU A 164 15.39 -6.21 11.02
N LEU A 165 14.24 -6.03 10.36
CA LEU A 165 13.30 -4.96 10.64
C LEU A 165 12.42 -5.20 11.87
N SER A 166 12.36 -6.43 12.38
CA SER A 166 11.43 -6.79 13.48
C SER A 166 12.08 -7.35 14.74
N GLN A 167 13.35 -7.77 14.71
CA GLN A 167 14.01 -8.48 15.81
C GLN A 167 14.04 -7.72 17.14
N ASP A 168 14.16 -6.40 17.10
CA ASP A 168 14.27 -5.52 18.28
C ASP A 168 12.99 -4.68 18.49
N LEU A 169 11.95 -4.97 17.70
CA LEU A 169 10.73 -4.21 17.72
C LEU A 169 9.85 -4.71 18.88
N ASP A 170 9.55 -3.83 19.84
CA ASP A 170 8.57 -4.09 20.91
C ASP A 170 7.13 -4.02 20.36
N LEU A 171 6.82 -4.92 19.42
CA LEU A 171 5.53 -5.03 18.75
C LEU A 171 4.68 -6.09 19.44
N ASN A 172 3.58 -5.65 20.04
CA ASN A 172 2.59 -6.50 20.65
C ASN A 172 1.30 -6.50 19.82
N LEU A 173 0.96 -7.68 19.29
CA LEU A 173 -0.23 -7.94 18.47
C LEU A 173 -1.31 -8.76 19.20
N SER A 174 -1.24 -8.82 20.53
CA SER A 174 -2.22 -9.52 21.37
C SER A 174 -3.59 -8.84 21.32
N GLY A 175 -4.66 -9.64 21.33
CA GLY A 175 -6.02 -9.11 21.16
C GLY A 175 -6.21 -8.44 19.78
N ASN A 176 -6.92 -7.31 19.75
CA ASN A 176 -7.16 -6.51 18.53
C ASN A 176 -6.36 -5.19 18.52
N SER A 177 -5.51 -4.95 19.50
CA SER A 177 -4.60 -3.81 19.51
C SER A 177 -3.34 -4.11 18.69
N ILE A 178 -2.70 -3.03 18.26
CA ILE A 178 -1.34 -3.04 17.72
C ILE A 178 -0.59 -2.06 18.59
N GLU A 179 0.27 -2.58 19.45
CA GLU A 179 1.07 -1.79 20.38
C GLU A 179 2.53 -1.84 19.96
N LEU A 180 3.20 -0.69 20.01
CA LEU A 180 4.59 -0.53 19.61
C LEU A 180 5.31 0.30 20.67
N GLY A 181 6.28 -0.27 21.38
CA GLY A 181 7.11 0.48 22.33
C GLY A 181 6.33 1.21 23.42
N GLY A 182 5.26 0.60 23.93
CA GLY A 182 4.35 1.23 24.90
C GLY A 182 3.42 2.30 24.32
N LYS A 183 3.34 2.45 23.00
CA LYS A 183 2.33 3.22 22.26
C LYS A 183 1.30 2.29 21.63
N GLU A 184 0.17 2.81 21.21
CA GLU A 184 -0.89 2.04 20.53
C GLU A 184 -1.29 2.69 19.21
N THR A 185 -1.67 1.86 18.24
CA THR A 185 -2.14 2.33 16.93
C THR A 185 -3.65 2.53 16.90
N VAL A 186 -4.08 3.69 16.42
CA VAL A 186 -5.45 3.97 15.99
C VAL A 186 -5.51 3.84 14.46
N ALA A 187 -6.52 3.14 13.95
CA ALA A 187 -6.69 2.95 12.51
C ALA A 187 -8.12 3.29 12.08
N VAL A 188 -8.24 4.10 11.02
CA VAL A 188 -9.51 4.50 10.42
C VAL A 188 -9.44 4.34 8.92
N SER A 189 -10.30 3.47 8.37
CA SER A 189 -10.39 3.23 6.93
C SER A 189 -11.48 4.11 6.32
N LEU A 190 -11.15 4.76 5.21
CA LEU A 190 -12.05 5.55 4.39
C LEU A 190 -12.67 4.65 3.31
N ALA A 191 -13.98 4.78 3.11
CA ALA A 191 -14.70 3.96 2.12
C ALA A 191 -14.42 4.36 0.67
N ALA A 192 -13.90 5.57 0.45
CA ALA A 192 -13.50 6.14 -0.84
C ALA A 192 -12.36 7.16 -0.60
N PRO A 193 -11.61 7.56 -1.64
CA PRO A 193 -10.73 8.73 -1.54
C PRO A 193 -11.52 9.97 -1.12
N LEU A 194 -10.91 10.79 -0.26
CA LEU A 194 -11.47 12.10 0.06
C LEU A 194 -11.11 13.09 -1.05
N PRO A 195 -11.98 14.06 -1.34
CA PRO A 195 -11.57 15.24 -2.10
C PRO A 195 -10.31 15.87 -1.47
N LEU A 196 -9.39 16.33 -2.32
CA LEU A 196 -8.08 16.88 -1.96
C LEU A 196 -8.07 17.77 -0.70
N LYS A 197 -8.96 18.77 -0.65
CA LYS A 197 -9.05 19.73 0.48
C LYS A 197 -9.52 19.06 1.77
N GLN A 198 -10.37 18.04 1.68
CA GLN A 198 -10.86 17.31 2.85
C GLN A 198 -9.79 16.35 3.39
N GLU A 199 -9.00 15.70 2.51
CA GLU A 199 -7.87 14.88 2.92
C GLU A 199 -6.83 15.70 3.69
N GLU A 200 -6.39 16.84 3.16
CA GLU A 200 -5.45 17.72 3.86
C GLU A 200 -6.04 18.26 5.18
N THR A 201 -7.35 18.54 5.23
CA THR A 201 -8.00 18.95 6.48
C THR A 201 -7.97 17.83 7.52
N LEU A 202 -8.19 16.58 7.12
CA LEU A 202 -8.08 15.42 7.99
C LEU A 202 -6.65 15.23 8.51
N LEU A 203 -5.66 15.26 7.62
CA LEU A 203 -4.27 15.01 7.97
C LEU A 203 -3.69 16.14 8.83
N HIS A 204 -4.03 17.41 8.54
CA HIS A 204 -3.68 18.54 9.41
C HIS A 204 -4.34 18.45 10.78
N ALA A 205 -5.51 17.82 10.93
CA ALA A 205 -6.14 17.67 12.25
C ALA A 205 -5.31 16.76 13.17
N VAL A 206 -4.44 15.91 12.62
CA VAL A 206 -3.68 14.90 13.36
C VAL A 206 -2.16 15.04 13.21
N ASP A 207 -1.67 16.13 12.63
CA ASP A 207 -0.25 16.44 12.34
C ASP A 207 0.67 16.56 13.56
N ARG A 208 0.10 16.49 14.77
CA ARG A 208 0.86 16.44 16.02
C ARG A 208 1.32 15.03 16.39
N LEU A 209 0.85 14.01 15.68
CA LEU A 209 1.15 12.61 15.93
C LEU A 209 1.81 11.97 14.71
N PRO A 210 2.76 11.03 14.90
CA PRO A 210 3.25 10.22 13.79
C PRO A 210 2.10 9.46 13.13
N PHE A 211 2.04 9.52 11.79
CA PHE A 211 1.00 8.83 11.05
C PHE A 211 1.51 8.20 9.76
N ARG A 212 0.78 7.17 9.33
CA ARG A 212 0.85 6.59 7.99
C ARG A 212 -0.53 6.74 7.36
N PHE A 213 -0.60 7.38 6.21
CA PHE A 213 -1.82 7.39 5.41
C PHE A 213 -1.57 6.55 4.17
N VAL A 214 -2.26 5.40 4.09
CA VAL A 214 -1.96 4.35 3.12
C VAL A 214 -3.17 4.06 2.24
N GLN A 215 -3.02 4.33 0.95
CA GLN A 215 -3.93 3.84 -0.08
C GLN A 215 -3.30 2.59 -0.69
N ARG A 216 -4.10 1.54 -0.87
CA ARG A 216 -3.65 0.30 -1.50
C ARG A 216 -4.61 -0.12 -2.58
N LEU A 217 -4.08 -0.48 -3.74
CA LEU A 217 -4.84 -1.06 -4.85
C LEU A 217 -4.24 -2.42 -5.26
N LEU A 218 -4.98 -3.51 -5.00
CA LEU A 218 -4.66 -4.82 -5.56
C LEU A 218 -5.34 -4.97 -6.92
N ILE A 219 -4.55 -4.92 -8.00
CA ILE A 219 -5.07 -4.75 -9.35
C ILE A 219 -5.77 -6.02 -9.83
N MET A 220 -6.93 -5.83 -10.44
CA MET A 220 -7.73 -6.86 -11.07
C MET A 220 -7.73 -6.68 -12.59
N GLY A 221 -7.65 -7.80 -13.32
CA GLY A 221 -7.80 -7.77 -14.76
C GLY A 221 -9.23 -7.32 -15.14
N PRO A 222 -9.42 -6.62 -16.28
CA PRO A 222 -10.71 -6.07 -16.67
C PRO A 222 -11.85 -7.10 -16.67
N GLU A 223 -11.59 -8.32 -17.17
CA GLU A 223 -12.57 -9.40 -17.20
C GLU A 223 -13.01 -9.85 -15.80
N LYS A 224 -12.07 -9.99 -14.87
CA LYS A 224 -12.35 -10.40 -13.49
C LYS A 224 -13.06 -9.30 -12.72
N ALA A 225 -12.65 -8.04 -12.92
CA ALA A 225 -13.29 -6.87 -12.36
C ALA A 225 -14.76 -6.76 -12.81
N GLU A 226 -15.01 -6.95 -14.11
CA GLU A 226 -16.37 -6.97 -14.67
C GLU A 226 -17.18 -8.12 -14.07
N LYS A 227 -16.63 -9.34 -14.04
CA LYS A 227 -17.33 -10.52 -13.49
C LYS A 227 -17.71 -10.31 -12.03
N LYS A 228 -16.80 -9.78 -11.21
CA LYS A 228 -17.05 -9.52 -9.77
C LYS A 228 -18.12 -8.44 -9.60
N LEU A 229 -18.03 -7.34 -10.35
CA LEU A 229 -19.05 -6.29 -10.36
C LEU A 229 -20.43 -6.85 -10.75
N MET A 230 -20.50 -7.64 -11.83
CA MET A 230 -21.76 -8.25 -12.28
C MET A 230 -22.33 -9.23 -11.26
N SER A 231 -21.49 -10.01 -10.58
CA SER A 231 -21.89 -10.88 -9.48
C SER A 231 -22.49 -10.09 -8.32
N TYR A 232 -21.84 -9.01 -7.91
CA TYR A 232 -22.35 -8.12 -6.86
C TYR A 232 -23.69 -7.47 -7.25
N MET A 233 -23.76 -6.86 -8.43
CA MET A 233 -24.96 -6.21 -8.97
C MET A 233 -26.13 -7.18 -9.21
N SER A 234 -25.86 -8.48 -9.39
CA SER A 234 -26.92 -9.48 -9.56
C SER A 234 -27.85 -9.54 -8.35
N LYS A 235 -27.32 -9.33 -7.14
CA LYS A 235 -28.07 -9.32 -5.88
C LYS A 235 -28.92 -8.05 -5.74
N TRP A 236 -28.41 -6.91 -6.20
CA TRP A 236 -29.05 -5.58 -6.01
C TRP A 236 -30.02 -5.23 -7.14
N CYS A 237 -29.73 -5.68 -8.36
CA CYS A 237 -30.43 -5.29 -9.57
C CYS A 237 -31.17 -6.47 -10.23
N GLY A 238 -31.67 -7.43 -9.45
CA GLY A 238 -32.50 -8.54 -9.96
C GLY A 238 -33.61 -8.02 -10.87
N GLY A 239 -33.64 -8.46 -12.14
CA GLY A 239 -34.63 -8.03 -13.14
C GLY A 239 -34.45 -6.63 -13.77
N ARG A 240 -33.53 -5.78 -13.28
CA ARG A 240 -33.40 -4.36 -13.70
C ARG A 240 -32.28 -4.14 -14.73
N LYS A 241 -32.47 -4.61 -15.97
CA LYS A 241 -31.43 -4.56 -17.02
C LYS A 241 -30.95 -3.15 -17.38
N SER A 242 -31.85 -2.16 -17.44
CA SER A 242 -31.51 -0.76 -17.75
C SER A 242 -30.64 -0.12 -16.67
N VAL A 243 -31.01 -0.31 -15.40
CA VAL A 243 -30.23 0.16 -14.23
C VAL A 243 -28.84 -0.47 -14.20
N LYS A 244 -28.74 -1.78 -14.50
CA LYS A 244 -27.43 -2.45 -14.61
C LYS A 244 -26.52 -1.80 -15.65
N LYS A 245 -27.05 -1.41 -16.81
CA LYS A 245 -26.27 -0.79 -17.89
C LYS A 245 -25.77 0.61 -17.50
N LEU A 246 -26.60 1.41 -16.83
CA LEU A 246 -26.23 2.75 -16.36
C LEU A 246 -25.14 2.71 -15.29
N ILE A 247 -25.24 1.78 -14.33
CA ILE A 247 -24.27 1.65 -13.24
C ILE A 247 -22.94 1.07 -13.75
N LYS A 248 -22.94 0.18 -14.75
CA LYS A 248 -21.72 -0.50 -15.23
C LYS A 248 -20.71 0.44 -15.91
N ALA A 249 -21.18 1.39 -16.72
CA ALA A 249 -20.32 2.21 -17.58
C ALA A 249 -19.25 3.05 -16.84
N PRO A 250 -19.55 3.73 -15.72
CA PRO A 250 -18.55 4.51 -14.97
C PRO A 250 -17.67 3.67 -14.03
N LEU A 251 -17.91 2.37 -13.87
CA LEU A 251 -17.28 1.55 -12.81
C LEU A 251 -16.10 0.70 -13.27
N LEU A 252 -15.59 0.87 -14.50
CA LEU A 252 -14.40 0.18 -14.99
C LEU A 252 -13.45 1.22 -15.60
N GLY A 253 -12.54 1.72 -14.77
CA GLY A 253 -11.47 2.64 -15.15
C GLY A 253 -10.18 1.89 -15.50
N GLU A 254 -9.12 2.64 -15.79
CA GLU A 254 -7.80 2.08 -16.13
C GLU A 254 -7.19 1.29 -14.96
N LEU A 255 -7.43 1.75 -13.73
CA LEU A 255 -6.98 1.12 -12.50
C LEU A 255 -8.19 0.59 -11.74
N THR A 256 -8.44 -0.72 -11.83
CA THR A 256 -9.54 -1.38 -11.11
C THR A 256 -9.00 -2.46 -10.18
N GLY A 257 -9.46 -2.50 -8.93
CA GLY A 257 -8.93 -3.44 -7.96
C GLY A 257 -9.63 -3.41 -6.60
N LEU A 258 -9.12 -4.22 -5.67
CA LEU A 258 -9.46 -4.09 -4.25
C LEU A 258 -8.76 -2.87 -3.70
N TYR A 259 -9.54 -1.90 -3.22
CA TYR A 259 -9.02 -0.62 -2.76
C TYR A 259 -9.20 -0.47 -1.25
N ALA A 260 -8.09 -0.26 -0.54
CA ALA A 260 -8.09 0.15 0.85
C ALA A 260 -7.53 1.57 0.96
N ASN A 261 -8.05 2.37 1.89
CA ASN A 261 -7.58 3.71 2.17
C ASN A 261 -7.64 3.91 3.67
N THR A 262 -6.50 3.94 4.36
CA THR A 262 -6.49 3.86 5.82
C THR A 262 -5.48 4.85 6.41
N LEU A 263 -5.95 5.62 7.38
CA LEU A 263 -5.13 6.42 8.28
C LEU A 263 -4.74 5.59 9.50
N PHE A 264 -3.46 5.43 9.75
CA PHE A 264 -2.89 4.85 10.95
C PHE A 264 -2.16 5.93 11.75
N LEU A 265 -2.45 6.02 13.05
CA LEU A 265 -1.86 6.97 13.97
C LEU A 265 -1.21 6.24 15.11
N LEU A 266 -0.01 6.68 15.50
CA LEU A 266 0.65 6.19 16.70
C LEU A 266 0.37 7.13 17.87
N THR A 267 -0.34 6.64 18.89
CA THR A 267 -0.74 7.40 20.07
C THR A 267 -0.10 6.84 21.33
N ASP A 268 0.10 7.68 22.35
CA ASP A 268 0.47 7.18 23.68
C ASP A 268 -0.59 6.21 24.22
N LYS A 269 -0.15 5.18 24.94
CA LYS A 269 -1.04 4.16 25.48
C LYS A 269 -2.13 4.76 26.39
N GLY A 270 -3.38 4.41 26.11
CA GLY A 270 -4.55 4.90 26.82
C GLY A 270 -5.19 6.13 26.17
N GLN A 271 -4.54 6.77 25.19
CA GLN A 271 -5.10 7.90 24.44
C GLN A 271 -5.85 7.46 23.17
N GLY A 272 -5.73 6.19 22.74
CA GLY A 272 -6.29 5.73 21.47
C GLY A 272 -7.80 5.92 21.36
N LYS A 273 -8.56 5.72 22.44
CA LYS A 273 -10.03 5.92 22.44
C LYS A 273 -10.44 7.39 22.33
N GLU A 274 -9.68 8.28 22.96
CA GLU A 274 -9.91 9.73 22.84
C GLU A 274 -9.59 10.20 21.42
N MET A 275 -8.48 9.71 20.86
CA MET A 275 -8.08 10.00 19.48
C MET A 275 -9.08 9.45 18.46
N GLU A 276 -9.58 8.21 18.63
CA GLU A 276 -10.67 7.65 17.82
C GLU A 276 -11.91 8.57 17.83
N ARG A 277 -12.31 9.08 19.01
CA ARG A 277 -13.43 10.02 19.13
C ARG A 277 -13.16 11.33 18.40
N TYR A 278 -11.97 11.90 18.54
CA TYR A 278 -11.59 13.13 17.88
C TYR A 278 -11.63 13.00 16.35
N ILE A 279 -11.04 11.94 15.79
CA ILE A 279 -11.04 11.69 14.34
C ILE A 279 -12.46 11.49 13.82
N ARG A 280 -13.32 10.78 14.58
CA ARG A 280 -14.74 10.62 14.22
C ARG A 280 -15.43 11.98 14.10
N GLU A 281 -15.18 12.91 15.03
CA GLU A 281 -15.76 14.25 14.94
C GLU A 281 -15.28 15.01 13.70
N VAL A 282 -13.99 14.92 13.37
CA VAL A 282 -13.42 15.52 12.15
C VAL A 282 -14.06 14.91 10.90
N LEU A 283 -14.06 13.59 10.78
CA LEU A 283 -14.62 12.89 9.61
C LEU A 283 -16.13 13.11 9.46
N ASN A 284 -16.88 13.17 10.57
CA ASN A 284 -18.30 13.50 10.53
C ASN A 284 -18.54 14.93 10.01
N ARG A 285 -17.69 15.90 10.37
CA ARG A 285 -17.76 17.27 9.81
C ARG A 285 -17.38 17.34 8.35
N LEU A 286 -16.49 16.46 7.90
CA LEU A 286 -16.12 16.31 6.48
C LEU A 286 -17.17 15.51 5.68
N GLU A 287 -18.21 14.99 6.34
CA GLU A 287 -19.22 14.09 5.74
C GLU A 287 -18.58 12.84 5.08
N ALA A 288 -17.43 12.42 5.60
CA ALA A 288 -16.68 11.29 5.11
C ALA A 288 -17.34 9.96 5.51
N LEU A 289 -17.34 8.98 4.61
CA LEU A 289 -17.69 7.60 4.92
C LEU A 289 -16.46 6.85 5.41
N TYR A 290 -16.50 6.35 6.63
CA TYR A 290 -15.36 5.69 7.28
C TYR A 290 -15.76 4.50 8.16
N ILE A 291 -14.77 3.68 8.48
CA ILE A 291 -14.81 2.56 9.41
C ILE A 291 -13.68 2.78 10.42
N VAL A 292 -14.00 2.78 11.70
CA VAL A 292 -12.96 2.70 12.73
C VAL A 292 -12.60 1.24 12.91
N GLU A 293 -11.32 0.93 12.70
CA GLU A 293 -10.83 -0.45 12.71
C GLU A 293 -10.56 -0.89 14.14
N ASP A 294 -11.60 -1.38 14.81
CA ASP A 294 -11.53 -1.98 16.14
C ASP A 294 -11.41 -3.51 16.08
N TYR A 295 -12.10 -4.14 15.13
CA TYR A 295 -12.12 -5.59 14.95
C TYR A 295 -11.09 -6.08 13.95
N ASN A 296 -10.98 -5.43 12.77
CA ASN A 296 -10.10 -5.86 11.68
C ASN A 296 -8.72 -5.18 11.69
N ARG A 297 -8.38 -4.42 12.74
CA ARG A 297 -7.18 -3.57 12.82
C ARG A 297 -5.91 -4.26 12.36
N LYS A 298 -5.67 -5.49 12.82
CA LYS A 298 -4.47 -6.28 12.46
C LYS A 298 -4.46 -6.66 10.99
N ASP A 299 -5.58 -7.13 10.46
CA ASP A 299 -5.68 -7.50 9.03
C ASP A 299 -5.46 -6.26 8.14
N VAL A 300 -6.05 -5.13 8.52
CA VAL A 300 -5.90 -3.85 7.81
C VAL A 300 -4.46 -3.33 7.88
N TRP A 301 -3.82 -3.40 9.04
CA TRP A 301 -2.41 -3.01 9.22
C TRP A 301 -1.45 -3.93 8.45
N TRP A 302 -1.63 -5.25 8.52
CA TRP A 302 -0.87 -6.18 7.68
C TRP A 302 -1.04 -5.85 6.20
N GLY A 303 -2.27 -5.54 5.79
CA GLY A 303 -2.56 -5.17 4.42
C GLY A 303 -1.90 -3.85 3.99
N SER A 304 -1.62 -2.94 4.92
CA SER A 304 -0.97 -1.66 4.64
C SER A 304 0.54 -1.77 4.50
N LEU A 305 1.15 -2.90 4.89
CA LEU A 305 2.58 -3.11 4.69
C LEU A 305 2.88 -3.37 3.20
N PRO A 306 3.93 -2.75 2.64
CA PRO A 306 4.31 -2.90 1.24
C PRO A 306 4.56 -4.38 0.90
N GLY A 307 4.04 -4.81 -0.25
CA GLY A 307 4.21 -6.17 -0.77
C GLY A 307 3.34 -7.24 -0.09
N LEU A 308 2.58 -6.93 0.96
CA LEU A 308 1.76 -7.93 1.63
C LEU A 308 0.39 -8.13 0.92
N PHE A 309 0.38 -9.01 -0.09
CA PHE A 309 -0.80 -9.29 -0.93
C PHE A 309 -1.94 -10.04 -0.23
N ARG A 310 -1.67 -10.70 0.90
CA ARG A 310 -2.57 -11.72 1.48
C ARG A 310 -3.44 -11.24 2.64
N ALA A 311 -3.26 -10.01 3.11
CA ALA A 311 -4.07 -9.42 4.17
C ALA A 311 -5.02 -8.35 3.63
N ASN A 312 -6.08 -8.07 4.39
CA ASN A 312 -7.10 -7.06 4.09
C ASN A 312 -7.77 -7.26 2.71
N LEU A 313 -8.24 -8.48 2.42
CA LEU A 313 -8.78 -8.85 1.10
C LEU A 313 -10.29 -8.58 0.90
N THR A 314 -10.93 -7.99 1.91
CA THR A 314 -12.36 -7.66 1.96
C THR A 314 -12.76 -6.19 1.66
N PRO A 315 -11.86 -5.21 1.42
CA PRO A 315 -12.23 -3.87 0.96
C PRO A 315 -13.06 -3.86 -0.34
N PRO A 316 -13.76 -2.75 -0.65
CA PRO A 316 -14.56 -2.66 -1.86
C PRO A 316 -13.70 -2.75 -3.13
N GLN A 317 -14.31 -3.24 -4.20
CA GLN A 317 -13.75 -3.02 -5.54
C GLN A 317 -13.98 -1.57 -5.92
N MET A 318 -12.90 -0.85 -6.24
CA MET A 318 -12.96 0.50 -6.78
C MET A 318 -12.23 0.59 -8.12
N SER A 319 -12.56 1.63 -8.87
CA SER A 319 -12.05 1.89 -10.20
C SER A 319 -11.68 3.36 -10.30
N PHE A 320 -10.52 3.62 -10.89
CA PHE A 320 -9.96 4.95 -11.07
C PHE A 320 -9.61 5.16 -12.53
N SER A 321 -9.82 6.39 -13.02
CA SER A 321 -9.51 6.72 -14.42
C SER A 321 -8.01 6.81 -14.68
N GLY A 322 -7.22 7.12 -13.64
CA GLY A 322 -5.76 7.21 -13.71
C GLY A 322 -5.15 7.34 -12.31
N LEU A 323 -3.81 7.40 -12.25
CA LEU A 323 -3.06 7.47 -10.99
C LEU A 323 -3.20 8.82 -10.28
N ASN A 324 -3.49 9.88 -11.03
CA ASN A 324 -3.76 11.22 -10.52
C ASN A 324 -4.97 11.26 -9.55
N GLU A 325 -5.96 10.38 -9.71
CA GLU A 325 -7.09 10.26 -8.77
C GLU A 325 -6.65 9.68 -7.41
N LEU A 326 -5.50 9.01 -7.36
CA LEU A 326 -4.91 8.46 -6.14
C LEU A 326 -3.85 9.39 -5.54
N MET A 327 -3.10 10.14 -6.36
CA MET A 327 -2.07 11.09 -5.92
C MET A 327 -2.65 12.42 -5.44
N THR A 328 -3.51 12.38 -4.43
CA THR A 328 -4.26 13.53 -3.89
C THR A 328 -3.45 14.36 -2.89
N HIS A 329 -2.15 14.57 -3.11
CA HIS A 329 -1.34 15.39 -2.18
C HIS A 329 -1.10 16.77 -2.76
N TYR A 330 -1.49 17.80 -2.00
CA TYR A 330 -1.44 19.19 -2.43
C TYR A 330 -0.31 19.95 -1.75
N ARG A 331 0.40 20.77 -2.51
CA ARG A 331 1.19 21.87 -1.97
C ARG A 331 0.42 23.18 -2.15
N LYS A 332 0.07 23.84 -1.05
CA LYS A 332 -0.35 25.24 -1.13
C LYS A 332 0.87 26.04 -1.54
N GLU A 333 0.84 26.64 -2.73
CA GLU A 333 1.83 27.67 -3.05
C GLU A 333 1.71 28.76 -1.98
N ALA A 334 2.87 29.14 -1.45
CA ALA A 334 3.00 30.04 -0.30
C ALA A 334 2.56 31.47 -0.62
#